data_AF-A0A0M9GC38-F1
#
_entry.id   AF-A0A0M9GC38-F1
#
_cell.length_a   1.000
_cell.length_b   1.000
_cell.length_c   1.000
_cell.angle_alpha   90.00
_cell.angle_beta   90.00
_cell.angle_gamma   90.00
#
_symmetry.space_group_name_H-M   'P 1'
#
loop_
_entity.id
_entity.type
_entity.pdbx_description
1 polymer ?
#
loop_
_entity_poly.entity_id
_entity_poly.type
_entity_poly.pdbx_seq_one_letter_code
_entity_poly.pdbx_strand_id
1 'polypeptide(L)' 'MSRPAKAIAAGTPDDLVRLRDEIAMTALNAMVISRGWGCKDEDGNHRAYRNMKEYSEAAYEFADIMLEAREAR' A
#
# COMPACT_ATOMS: atom_id res chain seq x y z
N MET A 1 24.97 8.95 -6.99
CA MET A 1 24.56 10.26 -6.47
C MET A 1 23.03 10.32 -6.44
N SER A 2 22.50 10.60 -5.25
CA SER A 2 21.13 10.99 -4.86
C SER A 2 19.99 10.90 -5.87
N ARG A 3 19.01 10.03 -5.59
CA ARG A 3 17.62 10.46 -5.68
C ARG A 3 17.31 11.20 -4.37
N PRO A 4 16.97 12.49 -4.37
CA PRO A 4 16.41 13.06 -3.16
C PRO A 4 15.07 12.33 -2.97
N ALA A 5 14.94 11.60 -1.85
CA ALA A 5 13.63 11.33 -1.31
C ALA A 5 13.03 12.71 -1.08
N LYS A 6 12.20 13.14 -2.04
CA LYS A 6 11.52 14.42 -2.00
C LYS A 6 10.69 14.31 -0.74
N ALA A 7 11.13 14.96 0.33
CA ALA A 7 10.40 15.04 1.57
C ALA A 7 9.01 15.51 1.16
N ILE A 8 8.04 14.61 1.29
CA ILE A 8 6.67 14.86 0.89
C ILE A 8 6.19 15.82 1.97
N ALA A 9 6.39 17.11 1.70
CA ALA A 9 5.91 18.19 2.53
C ALA A 9 4.39 18.08 2.47
N ALA A 10 3.82 17.38 3.45
CA ALA A 10 2.38 17.24 3.58
C ALA A 10 1.79 18.65 3.71
N GLY A 11 0.98 19.04 2.73
CA GLY A 11 0.38 20.37 2.74
C GLY A 11 -0.80 20.55 1.79
N THR A 12 -0.94 19.75 0.74
CA THR A 12 -2.11 19.81 -0.15
C THR A 12 -2.83 18.45 -0.28
N PRO A 13 -4.16 18.43 -0.49
CA PRO A 13 -4.89 17.18 -0.74
C PRO A 13 -4.31 16.35 -1.90
N ASP A 14 -3.80 17.02 -2.94
CA ASP A 14 -3.16 16.38 -4.09
C ASP A 14 -1.85 15.68 -3.70
N ASP A 15 -1.12 16.20 -2.71
CA ASP A 15 0.09 15.55 -2.19
C ASP A 15 -0.23 14.27 -1.40
N LEU A 16 -1.36 14.24 -0.70
CA LEU A 16 -1.83 13.06 0.03
C LEU A 16 -2.28 11.96 -0.93
N VAL A 17 -3.00 12.32 -2.00
CA VAL A 17 -3.37 11.39 -3.07
C VAL A 17 -2.11 10.81 -3.73
N ARG A 18 -1.15 11.67 -4.09
CA ARG A 18 0.11 11.22 -4.70
C ARG A 18 0.92 10.32 -3.76
N LEU A 19 0.96 10.64 -2.47
CA LEU A 19 1.64 9.82 -1.46
C LEU A 19 0.96 8.46 -1.30
N ARG A 20 -0.38 8.43 -1.26
CA ARG A 20 -1.17 7.20 -1.21
C ARG A 20 -0.84 6.30 -2.40
N ASP A 21 -0.82 6.87 -3.61
CA ASP A 21 -0.53 6.13 -4.83
C ASP A 21 0.92 5.59 -4.86
N GLU A 22 1.88 6.37 -4.37
CA GLU A 22 3.29 5.93 -4.25
C GLU A 22 3.44 4.75 -3.27
N ILE A 23 2.75 4.80 -2.13
CA ILE A 23 2.74 3.70 -1.16
C ILE A 23 2.06 2.47 -1.77
N ALA A 24 0.89 2.65 -2.38
CA ALA A 24 0.13 1.56 -3.00
C ALA A 24 0.95 0.88 -4.11
N MET A 25 1.58 1.63 -5.01
CA MET A 25 2.43 1.06 -6.06
C MET A 25 3.64 0.30 -5.51
N THR A 26 4.24 0.80 -4.44
CA THR A 26 5.36 0.13 -3.76
C THR A 26 4.91 -1.17 -3.11
N ALA A 27 3.79 -1.13 -2.40
CA ALA A 27 3.19 -2.29 -1.75
C ALA A 27 2.76 -3.34 -2.78
N LEU A 28 2.08 -2.93 -3.85
CA LEU A 28 1.66 -3.80 -4.95
C LEU A 28 2.84 -4.59 -5.53
N ASN A 29 3.95 -3.90 -5.86
CA ASN A 29 5.14 -4.56 -6.38
C ASN A 29 5.71 -5.58 -5.39
N ALA A 30 5.79 -5.24 -4.10
CA ALA A 30 6.27 -6.16 -3.07
C ALA A 30 5.36 -7.39 -2.91
N MET A 31 4.05 -7.20 -2.97
CA MET A 31 3.06 -8.28 -2.85
C MET A 31 3.14 -9.24 -4.04
N VAL A 32 3.22 -8.72 -5.26
CA VAL A 32 3.32 -9.52 -6.49
C VAL A 32 4.64 -10.32 -6.53
N ILE A 33 5.75 -9.72 -6.12
CA ILE A 33 7.06 -10.40 -6.11
C ILE A 33 7.10 -11.53 -5.08
N SER A 34 6.62 -11.26 -3.87
CA SER A 34 6.72 -12.22 -2.75
C SER A 34 5.72 -13.38 -2.83
N ARG A 35 4.60 -13.23 -3.54
CA ARG A 35 3.54 -14.25 -3.74
C ARG A 35 2.94 -14.87 -2.47
N GLY A 36 3.32 -14.37 -1.29
CA GLY A 36 2.85 -14.86 0.02
C GLY A 36 1.77 -13.99 0.64
N TRP A 37 1.25 -13.00 -0.10
CA TRP A 37 0.21 -12.11 0.39
C TRP A 37 -1.17 -12.66 0.04
N GLY A 38 -2.11 -12.43 0.95
CA GLY A 38 -3.42 -13.02 0.89
C GLY A 38 -4.29 -12.59 2.07
N CYS A 39 -5.56 -12.99 2.02
CA CYS A 39 -6.51 -12.79 3.11
C CYS A 39 -6.78 -14.10 3.85
N LYS A 40 -7.40 -14.01 5.02
CA LYS A 40 -8.02 -15.18 5.65
C LYS A 40 -9.42 -15.37 5.04
N ASP A 41 -9.75 -16.61 4.72
CA ASP A 41 -11.13 -16.97 4.41
C ASP A 41 -11.98 -17.10 5.69
N GLU A 42 -13.27 -17.37 5.52
CA GLU A 42 -14.23 -17.52 6.61
C GLU A 42 -13.86 -18.66 7.57
N ASP A 43 -13.10 -19.65 7.10
CA ASP A 43 -12.61 -20.78 7.87
C ASP A 43 -11.28 -20.49 8.58
N GLY A 44 -10.74 -19.27 8.42
CA GLY A 44 -9.50 -18.80 9.03
C GLY A 44 -8.22 -19.28 8.31
N ASN A 45 -8.35 -19.95 7.17
CA ASN A 45 -7.22 -20.40 6.37
C ASN A 45 -6.64 -19.25 5.54
N HIS A 46 -5.33 -19.25 5.33
CA HIS A 46 -4.68 -18.26 4.48
C HIS A 46 -4.92 -18.57 3.00
N ARG A 47 -5.49 -17.60 2.29
CA ARG A 47 -5.72 -17.64 0.86
C ARG A 47 -4.91 -16.55 0.18
N ALA A 48 -3.92 -16.95 -0.63
CA ALA A 48 -3.16 -16.02 -1.44
C ALA A 48 -4.05 -15.25 -2.43
N TYR A 49 -3.67 -14.01 -2.74
CA TYR A 49 -4.33 -13.21 -3.76
C TYR A 49 -4.14 -13.82 -5.15
N ARG A 50 -5.22 -13.90 -5.92
CA ARG A 50 -5.37 -14.65 -7.17
C ARG A 50 -5.31 -13.77 -8.42
N ASN A 51 -5.59 -12.49 -8.29
CA ASN A 51 -5.67 -11.58 -9.43
C ASN A 51 -5.21 -10.16 -9.06
N MET A 52 -4.91 -9.36 -10.09
CA MET A 52 -4.40 -8.00 -9.89
C MET A 52 -5.38 -7.08 -9.15
N LYS A 53 -6.69 -7.34 -9.22
CA LYS A 53 -7.69 -6.56 -8.47
C LYS A 53 -7.49 -6.75 -6.96
N GLU A 54 -7.39 -7.99 -6.48
CA GLU A 54 -7.15 -8.28 -5.06
C GLU A 54 -5.81 -7.69 -4.57
N TYR A 55 -4.75 -7.80 -5.37
CA TYR A 55 -3.47 -7.18 -5.04
C TYR A 55 -3.55 -5.65 -4.98
N SER A 56 -4.32 -5.03 -5.87
CA SER A 56 -4.47 -3.58 -5.92
C SER A 56 -5.30 -3.08 -4.73
N GLU A 57 -6.41 -3.75 -4.41
CA GLU A 57 -7.25 -3.43 -3.25
C GLU A 57 -6.45 -3.51 -1.95
N ALA A 58 -5.70 -4.60 -1.74
CA ALA A 58 -4.84 -4.76 -0.57
C ALA A 58 -3.72 -3.70 -0.48
N ALA A 59 -3.16 -3.30 -1.63
CA ALA A 59 -2.13 -2.28 -1.66
C ALA A 59 -2.66 -0.88 -1.28
N TYR A 60 -3.87 -0.54 -1.72
CA TYR A 60 -4.52 0.71 -1.33
C TYR A 60 -4.97 0.70 0.13
N GLU A 61 -5.50 -0.42 0.63
CA GLU A 61 -5.83 -0.58 2.05
C GLU A 61 -4.58 -0.40 2.93
N PHE A 62 -3.45 -1.00 2.53
CA PHE A 62 -2.19 -0.79 3.23
C PHE A 62 -1.73 0.67 3.20
N ALA A 63 -1.89 1.37 2.07
CA ALA A 63 -1.56 2.78 1.95
C ALA A 63 -2.40 3.65 2.89
N ASP A 64 -3.70 3.36 3.00
CA ASP A 64 -4.63 4.07 3.89
C ASP A 64 -4.22 3.87 5.37
N ILE A 65 -3.93 2.63 5.78
CA ILE A 65 -3.44 2.32 7.15
C ILE A 65 -2.13 3.08 7.46
N MET A 66 -1.21 3.19 6.51
CA MET A 66 0.04 3.93 6.70
C MET A 66 -0.19 5.43 6.88
N LEU A 67 -1.13 6.01 6.14
CA LEU A 67 -1.49 7.42 6.26
C LEU A 67 -2.17 7.70 7.60
N GLU A 68 -3.12 6.85 8.02
CA GLU A 68 -3.75 6.95 9.34
C GLU A 68 -2.73 6.87 10.48
N ALA A 69 -1.79 5.91 10.41
CA ALA A 69 -0.74 5.75 11.40
C ALA A 69 0.24 6.95 11.46
N ARG A 70 0.36 7.71 10.36
CA ARG A 70 1.14 8.94 10.31
C ARG A 70 0.40 10.10 10.98
N GLU A 71 -0.91 10.21 10.79
CA GLU A 71 -1.74 11.25 11.40
C GLU A 71 -2.00 11.03 12.89
N ALA A 72 -1.95 9.77 13.35
CA ALA A 72 -2.09 9.42 14.76
C ALA A 72 -0.85 9.77 15.64
N ARG A 73 0.20 10.38 15.07
CA ARG A 73 1.41 10.82 15.77
C ARG A 73 1.39 12.30 16.08
#